data_AF-A0A954F9X2-F1
#
_entry.id   AF-A0A954F9X2-F1
#
_cell.length_a   1.000
_cell.length_b   1.000
_cell.length_c   1.000
_cell.angle_alpha   90.00
_cell.angle_beta   90.00
_cell.angle_gamma   90.00
#
_symmetry.space_group_name_H-M   'P 1'
#
loop_
_entity.id
_entity.type
_entity.pdbx_description
1 polymer ?
#
loop_
_entity_poly.entity_id
_entity_poly.type
_entity_poly.pdbx_seq_one_letter_code
_entity_poly.pdbx_strand_id
1 'polypeptide(L)'
;MQKREKILAAAFGAVILIWLGMPLINSTFIEPVESRRNQLKALNQQIDQREQKELQLLRSAKQLGAWVDNSLPPDEHDAQRLYLEWLNDLAELSGFSNLKLSPGRRIREGKTYIAIQASLEGSATYAQLCQFLLHFYQTDLQQNIISLELDSTGTRQSDPLEVKLTAEGLALTKARPRELLFPRGKLAATLNFDATKMKVQDGLDFPGQAPFRIRLDQEYLTVEKIEGDTWTVSRGANMTVPARYEPGTPLELAPLNQFSEGSTRLQQPLTQDAELLKVLSTTQFPVDQTFLIQIDNELLNVTKSGPTEWRVQRGVLDTKPAAHAKGATVNQAPQYLQALYDYRLIAQSNPFAKPVPDKVYQLDLKEIGKQTVVRGNVLNLTIPLEGVNPALANPQISVKSDLPGLVAEADKLKWSPEKEQKPGNFPITVTVVQEGQKVERSFQLEFMEQNTPPKIEAVASAVAYQTQPLSLFVKATDTDLPAQRLRFGLATGAPEGVRIHPETGELTWTPSASTDLKEYPITVTVSDSGIPPVTASKQINVQVSLDDAFFTFLTGSIEIDGKKIAWIRNRATNQKREVQEGDTLDVADIHGVVKSITDQHLILEIDGKPWMLSLGENFRSLRNLTSLPVLN
;
A
#
# COMPACT_ATOMS: atom_id res chain seq x y z
N MET A 1 -0.61 13.76 -123.39
CA MET A 1 -1.21 13.64 -122.05
C MET A 1 -2.72 13.40 -122.16
N GLN A 2 -3.22 12.30 -121.61
CA GLN A 2 -4.65 12.00 -121.53
C GLN A 2 -5.34 12.87 -120.46
N LYS A 3 -6.67 13.06 -120.57
CA LYS A 3 -7.46 13.98 -119.71
C LYS A 3 -7.28 13.72 -118.20
N ARG A 4 -7.01 12.47 -117.81
CA ARG A 4 -6.77 12.05 -116.42
C ARG A 4 -5.42 12.52 -115.86
N GLU A 5 -4.38 12.57 -116.67
CA GLU A 5 -3.04 13.03 -116.25
C GLU A 5 -3.03 14.53 -115.93
N LYS A 6 -3.81 15.33 -116.68
CA LYS A 6 -3.96 16.77 -116.38
C LYS A 6 -4.69 17.02 -115.07
N ILE A 7 -5.72 16.22 -114.76
CA ILE A 7 -6.45 16.32 -113.48
C ILE A 7 -5.53 15.91 -112.33
N LEU A 8 -4.75 14.84 -112.49
CA LEU A 8 -3.81 14.39 -111.49
C LEU A 8 -2.69 15.42 -111.25
N ALA A 9 -2.13 16.00 -112.32
CA ALA A 9 -1.11 17.05 -112.23
C ALA A 9 -1.65 18.33 -111.59
N ALA A 10 -2.89 18.73 -111.90
CA ALA A 10 -3.54 19.87 -111.26
C ALA A 10 -3.84 19.61 -109.78
N ALA A 11 -4.30 18.41 -109.42
CA ALA A 11 -4.51 18.00 -108.04
C ALA A 11 -3.17 17.97 -107.27
N PHE A 12 -2.12 17.43 -107.87
CA PHE A 12 -0.78 17.39 -107.29
C PHE A 12 -0.20 18.80 -107.11
N GLY A 13 -0.37 19.69 -108.09
CA GLY A 13 0.02 21.10 -107.99
C GLY A 13 -0.75 21.86 -106.91
N ALA A 14 -2.06 21.58 -106.76
CA ALA A 14 -2.88 22.15 -105.69
C ALA A 14 -2.44 21.66 -104.31
N VAL A 15 -2.12 20.37 -104.16
CA VAL A 15 -1.58 19.80 -102.93
C VAL A 15 -0.22 20.43 -102.60
N ILE A 16 0.65 20.63 -103.58
CA ILE A 16 1.94 21.32 -103.39
C ILE A 16 1.74 22.78 -102.97
N LEU A 17 0.79 23.50 -103.58
CA LEU A 17 0.48 24.89 -103.20
C LEU A 17 -0.09 25.00 -101.79
N ILE A 18 -0.97 24.08 -101.40
CA ILE A 18 -1.48 23.98 -100.03
C ILE A 18 -0.33 23.65 -99.08
N TRP A 19 0.54 22.71 -99.44
CA TRP A 19 1.69 22.32 -98.62
C TRP A 19 2.71 23.44 -98.46
N LEU A 20 2.98 24.23 -99.51
CA LEU A 20 3.85 25.41 -99.47
C LEU A 20 3.20 26.61 -98.77
N GLY A 21 1.87 26.73 -98.78
CA GLY A 21 1.11 27.79 -98.12
C GLY A 21 0.81 27.52 -96.64
N MET A 22 0.79 26.26 -96.22
CA MET A 22 0.56 25.85 -94.82
C MET A 22 1.52 26.48 -93.81
N PRO A 23 2.83 26.63 -94.06
CA PRO A 23 3.75 27.34 -93.15
C PRO A 23 3.34 28.80 -92.91
N LEU A 24 2.84 29.47 -93.95
CA LEU A 24 2.42 30.86 -93.89
C LEU A 24 1.12 31.01 -93.10
N ILE A 25 0.14 30.12 -93.34
CA ILE A 25 -1.10 30.05 -92.56
C ILE A 25 -0.82 29.70 -91.08
N ASN A 26 0.09 28.76 -90.84
CA ASN A 26 0.50 28.36 -89.50
C ASN A 26 1.08 29.55 -88.72
N SER A 27 2.01 30.29 -89.34
CA SER A 27 2.69 31.42 -88.69
C SER A 27 1.83 32.68 -88.56
N THR A 28 0.97 33.03 -89.53
CA THR A 28 0.18 34.27 -89.45
C THR A 28 -1.12 34.12 -88.65
N PHE A 29 -1.73 32.93 -88.61
CA PHE A 29 -3.06 32.75 -88.02
C PHE A 29 -3.11 31.72 -86.89
N ILE A 30 -2.43 30.59 -87.01
CA ILE A 30 -2.56 29.48 -86.05
C ILE A 30 -1.69 29.72 -84.82
N GLU A 31 -0.40 30.03 -85.01
CA GLU A 31 0.56 30.29 -83.92
C GLU A 31 0.12 31.43 -82.98
N PRO A 32 -0.39 32.60 -83.45
CA PRO A 32 -0.87 33.64 -82.54
C PRO A 32 -2.08 33.20 -81.72
N VAL A 33 -3.05 32.49 -82.33
CA VAL A 33 -4.24 31.98 -81.63
C VAL A 33 -3.86 30.91 -80.62
N GLU A 34 -2.94 30.02 -80.99
CA GLU A 34 -2.43 28.97 -80.11
C GLU A 34 -1.60 29.58 -78.97
N SER A 35 -0.79 30.60 -79.24
CA SER A 35 -0.07 31.36 -78.20
C SER A 35 -1.04 32.06 -77.24
N ARG A 36 -2.12 32.66 -77.74
CA ARG A 36 -3.15 33.32 -76.93
C ARG A 36 -3.96 32.31 -76.10
N ARG A 37 -4.28 31.16 -76.68
CA ARG A 37 -4.94 30.04 -75.98
C ARG A 37 -4.03 29.47 -74.88
N ASN A 38 -2.73 29.36 -75.15
CA ASN A 38 -1.72 28.94 -74.18
C ASN A 38 -1.51 30.00 -73.08
N GLN A 39 -1.53 31.30 -73.42
CA GLN A 39 -1.50 32.40 -72.45
C GLN A 39 -2.74 32.38 -71.55
N LEU A 40 -3.95 32.18 -72.11
CA LEU A 40 -5.18 32.03 -71.33
C LEU A 40 -5.12 30.83 -70.39
N LYS A 41 -4.61 29.69 -70.87
CA LYS A 41 -4.44 28.49 -70.06
C LYS A 41 -3.44 28.71 -68.92
N ALA A 42 -2.31 29.36 -69.21
CA ALA A 42 -1.31 29.72 -68.21
C ALA A 42 -1.84 30.74 -67.19
N LEU A 43 -2.64 31.72 -67.63
CA LEU A 43 -3.25 32.72 -66.75
C LEU A 43 -4.32 32.09 -65.84
N ASN A 44 -5.15 31.18 -66.36
CA ASN A 44 -6.11 30.42 -65.55
C ASN A 44 -5.40 29.54 -64.52
N GLN A 45 -4.31 28.86 -64.91
CA GLN A 45 -3.49 28.10 -63.95
C GLN A 45 -2.90 28.99 -62.85
N GLN A 46 -2.51 30.23 -63.17
CA GLN A 46 -2.03 31.18 -62.16
C GLN A 46 -3.16 31.67 -61.24
N ILE A 47 -4.38 31.83 -61.75
CA ILE A 47 -5.57 32.17 -60.93
C ILE A 47 -5.87 31.01 -59.98
N ASP A 48 -5.97 29.77 -60.47
CA ASP A 48 -6.20 28.58 -59.64
C ASP A 48 -5.15 28.43 -58.54
N GLN A 49 -3.87 28.67 -58.87
CA GLN A 49 -2.77 28.64 -57.89
C GLN A 49 -2.92 29.74 -56.83
N ARG A 50 -3.36 30.94 -57.20
CA ARG A 50 -3.60 32.04 -56.26
C ARG A 50 -4.81 31.77 -55.38
N GLU A 51 -5.91 31.24 -55.93
CA GLU A 51 -7.10 30.84 -55.16
C GLU A 51 -6.77 29.72 -54.18
N GLN A 52 -6.00 28.70 -54.59
CA GLN A 52 -5.52 27.66 -53.69
C GLN A 52 -4.62 28.22 -52.58
N LYS A 53 -3.77 29.19 -52.91
CA LYS A 53 -2.90 29.87 -51.93
C LYS A 53 -3.70 30.72 -50.95
N GLU A 54 -4.76 31.40 -51.41
CA GLU A 54 -5.68 32.16 -50.56
C GLU A 54 -6.49 31.24 -49.65
N LEU A 55 -7.02 30.12 -50.17
CA LEU A 55 -7.66 29.06 -49.37
C LEU A 55 -6.69 28.46 -48.34
N GLN A 56 -5.44 28.22 -48.73
CA GLN A 56 -4.39 27.76 -47.82
C GLN A 56 -4.11 28.79 -46.74
N LEU A 57 -4.03 30.09 -47.09
CA LEU A 57 -3.83 31.19 -46.15
C LEU A 57 -5.02 31.35 -45.19
N LEU A 58 -6.26 31.22 -45.66
CA LEU A 58 -7.46 31.24 -44.82
C LEU A 58 -7.51 30.04 -43.87
N ARG A 59 -7.16 28.83 -44.34
CA ARG A 59 -7.05 27.62 -43.50
C ARG A 59 -5.96 27.77 -42.45
N SER A 60 -4.78 28.24 -42.86
CA SER A 60 -3.65 28.45 -41.94
C SER A 60 -3.88 29.62 -40.98
N ALA A 61 -4.61 30.66 -41.37
CA ALA A 61 -5.04 31.74 -40.46
C ALA A 61 -6.06 31.24 -39.43
N LYS A 62 -7.04 30.42 -39.84
CA LYS A 62 -7.99 29.77 -38.91
C LYS A 62 -7.28 28.81 -37.95
N GLN A 63 -6.33 28.02 -38.46
CA GLN A 63 -5.48 27.15 -37.63
C GLN A 63 -4.59 27.96 -36.68
N LEU A 64 -4.02 29.08 -37.13
CA LEU A 64 -3.21 29.95 -36.30
C LEU A 64 -4.02 30.56 -35.14
N GLY A 65 -5.28 30.92 -35.38
CA GLY A 65 -6.20 31.35 -34.32
C GLY A 65 -6.36 30.27 -33.24
N ALA A 66 -6.69 29.05 -33.65
CA ALA A 66 -6.81 27.91 -32.73
C ALA A 66 -5.50 27.59 -32.00
N TRP A 67 -4.36 27.68 -32.67
CA TRP A 67 -3.05 27.49 -32.04
C TRP A 67 -2.75 28.54 -30.98
N VAL A 68 -3.11 29.80 -31.23
CA VAL A 68 -2.95 30.89 -30.27
C VAL A 68 -3.86 30.68 -29.06
N ASP A 69 -5.11 30.32 -29.27
CA ASP A 69 -6.07 30.09 -28.17
C ASP A 69 -5.64 28.89 -27.28
N ASN A 70 -5.11 27.84 -27.91
CA ASN A 70 -4.65 26.61 -27.25
C ASN A 70 -3.18 26.70 -26.78
N SER A 71 -2.49 27.83 -26.94
CA SER A 71 -1.09 27.94 -26.52
C SER A 71 -0.93 28.29 -25.04
N LEU A 72 0.20 27.94 -24.43
CA LEU A 72 0.56 28.41 -23.10
C LEU A 72 0.61 29.95 -23.05
N PRO A 73 0.44 30.57 -21.87
CA PRO A 73 0.58 32.01 -21.70
C PRO A 73 1.89 32.55 -22.33
N PRO A 74 1.90 33.80 -22.83
CA PRO A 74 3.05 34.33 -23.57
C PRO A 74 4.27 34.62 -22.68
N ASP A 75 4.07 34.77 -21.36
CA ASP A 75 5.17 34.92 -20.40
C ASP A 75 5.79 33.56 -20.08
N GLU A 76 7.12 33.50 -20.13
CA GLU A 76 7.86 32.24 -20.03
C GLU A 76 7.85 31.62 -18.62
N HIS A 77 7.74 32.43 -17.57
CA HIS A 77 7.69 31.96 -16.19
C HIS A 77 6.29 31.50 -15.83
N ASP A 78 5.27 32.27 -16.22
CA ASP A 78 3.87 31.87 -16.05
C ASP A 78 3.56 30.61 -16.84
N ALA A 79 4.01 30.52 -18.10
CA ALA A 79 3.85 29.33 -18.91
C ALA A 79 4.48 28.09 -18.26
N GLN A 80 5.71 28.21 -17.73
CA GLN A 80 6.37 27.07 -17.08
C GLN A 80 5.69 26.67 -15.77
N ARG A 81 5.34 27.63 -14.92
CA ARG A 81 4.64 27.36 -13.65
C ARG A 81 3.30 26.68 -13.90
N LEU A 82 2.48 27.25 -14.78
CA LEU A 82 1.14 26.75 -15.08
C LEU A 82 1.18 25.40 -15.80
N TYR A 83 2.18 25.18 -16.66
CA TYR A 83 2.33 23.90 -17.34
C TYR A 83 2.75 22.77 -16.39
N LEU A 84 3.64 23.07 -15.43
CA LEU A 84 4.02 22.12 -14.38
C LEU A 84 2.85 21.80 -13.45
N GLU A 85 2.10 22.81 -13.00
CA GLU A 85 0.90 22.61 -12.17
C GLU A 85 -0.11 21.70 -12.88
N TRP A 86 -0.40 22.00 -14.15
CA TRP A 86 -1.35 21.20 -14.93
C TRP A 86 -0.87 19.75 -15.16
N LEU A 87 0.41 19.54 -15.48
CA LEU A 87 0.96 18.19 -15.65
C LEU A 87 0.91 17.39 -14.35
N ASN A 88 1.14 18.05 -13.20
CA ASN A 88 1.03 17.43 -11.88
C ASN A 88 -0.40 16.94 -11.65
N ASP A 89 -1.36 17.85 -11.81
CA ASP A 89 -2.79 17.57 -11.64
C ASP A 89 -3.25 16.42 -12.56
N LEU A 90 -2.80 16.43 -13.81
CA LEU A 90 -3.14 15.38 -14.78
C LEU A 90 -2.58 14.00 -14.38
N ALA A 91 -1.35 13.96 -13.85
CA ALA A 91 -0.70 12.73 -13.43
C ALA A 91 -1.36 12.14 -12.18
N GLU A 92 -1.62 12.98 -11.18
CA GLU A 92 -2.36 12.59 -9.97
C GLU A 92 -3.75 12.05 -10.32
N LEU A 93 -4.48 12.74 -11.21
CA LEU A 93 -5.78 12.29 -11.72
C LEU A 93 -5.73 10.94 -12.41
N SER A 94 -4.61 10.65 -13.07
CA SER A 94 -4.41 9.39 -13.77
C SER A 94 -3.90 8.29 -12.84
N GLY A 95 -3.75 8.56 -11.55
CA GLY A 95 -3.34 7.60 -10.52
C GLY A 95 -1.83 7.34 -10.44
N PHE A 96 -1.01 8.27 -10.93
CA PHE A 96 0.43 8.19 -10.74
C PHE A 96 0.78 8.32 -9.25
N SER A 97 1.82 7.60 -8.84
CA SER A 97 2.37 7.62 -7.48
C SER A 97 3.86 7.99 -7.53
N ASN A 98 4.42 8.43 -6.40
CA ASN A 98 5.82 8.86 -6.30
C ASN A 98 6.20 9.94 -7.34
N LEU A 99 5.26 10.83 -7.62
CA LEU A 99 5.37 11.82 -8.67
C LEU A 99 6.44 12.87 -8.35
N LYS A 100 7.29 13.16 -9.32
CA LYS A 100 8.29 14.21 -9.28
C LYS A 100 8.27 14.98 -10.59
N LEU A 101 7.92 16.26 -10.51
CA LEU A 101 7.99 17.16 -11.65
C LEU A 101 9.21 18.08 -11.54
N SER A 102 9.81 18.38 -12.68
CA SER A 102 10.96 19.29 -12.76
C SER A 102 10.85 20.21 -13.98
N PRO A 103 11.18 21.51 -13.84
CA PRO A 103 11.23 22.43 -14.97
C PRO A 103 12.31 22.00 -15.96
N GLY A 104 11.95 21.92 -17.24
CA GLY A 104 12.88 21.66 -18.34
C GLY A 104 13.42 22.95 -18.98
N ARG A 105 13.98 22.80 -20.18
CA ARG A 105 14.49 23.93 -20.98
C ARG A 105 13.35 24.81 -21.48
N ARG A 106 13.66 26.10 -21.65
CA ARG A 106 12.82 27.07 -22.37
C ARG A 106 13.54 27.44 -23.66
N ILE A 107 12.99 27.02 -24.80
CA ILE A 107 13.62 27.17 -26.11
C ILE A 107 12.88 28.24 -26.88
N ARG A 108 13.55 29.35 -27.17
CA ARG A 108 12.95 30.49 -27.88
C ARG A 108 13.20 30.37 -29.37
N GLU A 109 12.13 30.31 -30.15
CA GLU A 109 12.18 30.24 -31.62
C GLU A 109 11.76 31.59 -32.22
N GLY A 110 12.76 32.45 -32.41
CA GLY A 110 12.58 33.80 -32.93
C GLY A 110 11.67 34.67 -32.06
N LYS A 111 10.72 35.36 -32.70
CA LYS A 111 9.69 36.21 -32.05
C LYS A 111 8.31 35.55 -32.02
N THR A 112 8.22 34.27 -32.38
CA THR A 112 6.95 33.60 -32.65
C THR A 112 6.44 32.85 -31.43
N TYR A 113 7.30 32.05 -30.78
CA TYR A 113 6.92 31.26 -29.62
C TYR A 113 8.12 30.89 -28.74
N ILE A 114 7.81 30.37 -27.55
CA ILE A 114 8.75 29.74 -26.62
C ILE A 114 8.25 28.33 -26.35
N ALA A 115 9.07 27.32 -26.58
CA ALA A 115 8.78 25.94 -26.18
C ALA A 115 9.20 25.74 -24.72
N ILE A 116 8.27 25.27 -23.91
CA ILE A 116 8.40 25.07 -22.47
C ILE A 116 8.44 23.58 -22.20
N GLN A 117 9.61 23.06 -21.84
CA GLN A 117 9.77 21.65 -21.47
C GLN A 117 9.50 21.45 -19.99
N ALA A 118 8.89 20.31 -19.67
CA ALA A 118 8.62 19.83 -18.33
C ALA A 118 8.91 18.33 -18.27
N SER A 119 9.65 17.91 -17.25
CA SER A 119 9.95 16.50 -17.01
C SER A 119 9.11 15.98 -15.85
N LEU A 120 8.56 14.78 -16.04
CA LEU A 120 7.72 14.09 -15.08
C LEU A 120 8.31 12.69 -14.87
N GLU A 121 8.56 12.34 -13.62
CA GLU A 121 8.96 11.02 -13.18
C GLU A 121 7.92 10.48 -12.19
N GLY A 122 7.54 9.21 -12.28
CA GLY A 122 6.60 8.61 -11.34
C GLY A 122 6.37 7.12 -11.60
N SER A 123 5.55 6.49 -10.77
CA SER A 123 5.16 5.09 -10.89
C SER A 123 3.69 4.97 -11.23
N ALA A 124 3.35 4.23 -12.30
CA ALA A 124 1.99 4.01 -12.74
C ALA A 124 1.82 2.63 -13.37
N THR A 125 0.64 2.02 -13.25
CA THR A 125 0.29 0.82 -14.05
C THR A 125 0.13 1.18 -15.52
N TYR A 126 0.18 0.19 -16.42
CA TYR A 126 -0.05 0.41 -17.85
C TYR A 126 -1.39 1.11 -18.13
N ALA A 127 -2.46 0.71 -17.43
CA ALA A 127 -3.78 1.34 -17.58
C ALA A 127 -3.79 2.81 -17.18
N GLN A 128 -3.14 3.15 -16.06
CA GLN A 128 -2.99 4.52 -15.56
C GLN A 128 -2.16 5.39 -16.52
N LEU A 129 -1.07 4.84 -17.08
CA LEU A 129 -0.28 5.52 -18.10
C LEU A 129 -1.11 5.80 -19.37
N CYS A 130 -1.88 4.83 -19.85
CA CYS A 130 -2.75 5.04 -21.01
C CYS A 130 -3.79 6.13 -20.74
N GLN A 131 -4.36 6.19 -19.54
CA GLN A 131 -5.30 7.23 -19.13
C GLN A 131 -4.64 8.62 -19.09
N PHE A 132 -3.41 8.71 -18.58
CA PHE A 132 -2.63 9.95 -18.62
C PHE A 132 -2.39 10.43 -20.05
N LEU A 133 -1.87 9.55 -20.91
CA LEU A 133 -1.57 9.89 -22.31
C LEU A 133 -2.83 10.31 -23.06
N LEU A 134 -3.94 9.63 -22.81
CA LEU A 134 -5.24 10.01 -23.37
C LEU A 134 -5.60 11.45 -23.00
N HIS A 135 -5.64 11.76 -21.70
CA HIS A 135 -6.04 13.09 -21.24
C HIS A 135 -5.06 14.17 -21.71
N PHE A 136 -3.77 13.85 -21.74
CA PHE A 136 -2.73 14.73 -22.26
C PHE A 136 -3.03 15.14 -23.71
N TYR A 137 -3.28 14.17 -24.60
CA TYR A 137 -3.51 14.44 -26.02
C TYR A 137 -4.94 14.89 -26.35
N GLN A 138 -5.91 14.64 -25.48
CA GLN A 138 -7.24 15.21 -25.60
C GLN A 138 -7.29 16.67 -25.17
N THR A 139 -6.41 17.12 -24.28
CA THR A 139 -6.44 18.51 -23.82
C THR A 139 -6.14 19.45 -24.99
N ASP A 140 -6.98 20.45 -25.22
CA ASP A 140 -6.79 21.50 -26.24
C ASP A 140 -5.65 22.47 -25.87
N LEU A 141 -4.44 21.92 -25.76
CA LEU A 141 -3.18 22.63 -25.57
C LEU A 141 -2.23 22.31 -26.73
N GLN A 142 -1.44 23.31 -27.14
CA GLN A 142 -0.35 23.11 -28.09
C GLN A 142 0.83 22.43 -27.38
N GLN A 143 0.77 21.11 -27.29
CA GLN A 143 1.74 20.33 -26.54
C GLN A 143 2.06 18.98 -27.17
N ASN A 144 3.19 18.42 -26.79
CA ASN A 144 3.60 17.08 -27.19
C ASN A 144 4.51 16.42 -26.15
N ILE A 145 4.54 15.08 -26.14
CA ILE A 145 5.56 14.32 -25.41
C ILE A 145 6.73 14.09 -26.36
N ILE A 146 7.91 14.58 -25.98
CA ILE A 146 9.13 14.50 -26.80
C ILE A 146 10.03 13.33 -26.40
N SER A 147 9.86 12.81 -25.17
CA SER A 147 10.53 11.60 -24.70
C SER A 147 9.63 10.86 -23.72
N LEU A 148 9.61 9.53 -23.80
CA LEU A 148 8.93 8.63 -22.88
C LEU A 148 9.79 7.38 -22.69
N GLU A 149 10.28 7.18 -21.48
CA GLU A 149 11.01 6.00 -21.02
C GLU A 149 10.15 5.24 -20.01
N LEU A 150 10.11 3.92 -20.18
CA LEU A 150 9.28 3.01 -19.39
C LEU A 150 10.13 1.83 -18.91
N ASP A 151 10.26 1.69 -17.60
CA ASP A 151 10.94 0.56 -16.97
C ASP A 151 9.92 -0.29 -16.22
N SER A 152 9.83 -1.58 -16.57
CA SER A 152 8.91 -2.51 -15.89
C SER A 152 9.52 -2.98 -14.56
N THR A 153 8.77 -2.88 -13.46
CA THR A 153 9.20 -3.41 -12.16
C THR A 153 8.80 -4.88 -11.96
N GLY A 154 8.22 -5.53 -12.98
CA GLY A 154 7.71 -6.90 -12.89
C GLY A 154 7.41 -7.56 -14.24
N THR A 155 6.63 -8.64 -14.22
CA THR A 155 6.30 -9.47 -15.41
C THR A 155 4.81 -9.69 -15.63
N ARG A 156 3.94 -9.11 -14.78
CA ARG A 156 2.48 -9.13 -14.92
C ARG A 156 2.02 -7.85 -15.59
N GLN A 157 0.89 -7.92 -16.28
CA GLN A 157 0.29 -6.79 -17.00
C GLN A 157 -0.11 -5.61 -16.08
N SER A 158 -0.35 -5.88 -14.80
CA SER A 158 -0.71 -4.88 -13.78
C SER A 158 0.46 -4.47 -12.89
N ASP A 159 1.68 -4.97 -13.11
CA ASP A 159 2.83 -4.52 -12.34
C ASP A 159 3.11 -3.04 -12.68
N PRO A 160 3.56 -2.23 -11.71
CA PRO A 160 3.82 -0.82 -11.95
C PRO A 160 5.00 -0.62 -12.92
N LEU A 161 4.93 0.46 -13.66
CA LEU A 161 5.97 0.96 -14.54
C LEU A 161 6.60 2.18 -13.87
N GLU A 162 7.92 2.25 -13.85
CA GLU A 162 8.61 3.52 -13.67
C GLU A 162 8.51 4.29 -14.99
N VAL A 163 7.89 5.46 -14.94
CA VAL A 163 7.63 6.32 -16.09
C VAL A 163 8.50 7.55 -15.96
N LYS A 164 9.31 7.83 -16.98
CA LYS A 164 10.00 9.11 -17.15
C LYS A 164 9.57 9.70 -18.48
N LEU A 165 8.96 10.87 -18.45
CA LEU A 165 8.52 11.55 -19.66
C LEU A 165 8.98 13.01 -19.66
N THR A 166 9.21 13.53 -20.85
CA THR A 166 9.41 14.96 -21.08
C THR A 166 8.33 15.45 -22.02
N ALA A 167 7.50 16.37 -21.53
CA ALA A 167 6.48 17.05 -22.28
C ALA A 167 6.97 18.45 -22.67
N GLU A 168 6.47 18.96 -23.79
CA GLU A 168 6.78 20.27 -24.33
C GLU A 168 5.49 20.98 -24.70
N GLY A 169 5.25 22.16 -24.13
CA GLY A 169 4.14 23.04 -24.47
C GLY A 169 4.61 24.31 -25.16
N LEU A 170 3.84 24.83 -26.11
CA LEU A 170 4.19 26.04 -26.87
C LEU A 170 3.50 27.28 -26.26
N ALA A 171 4.29 28.28 -25.89
CA ALA A 171 3.85 29.61 -25.49
C ALA A 171 3.99 30.58 -26.68
N LEU A 172 2.88 30.88 -27.37
CA LEU A 172 2.89 31.79 -28.52
C LEU A 172 2.85 33.24 -28.04
N THR A 173 3.61 34.13 -28.69
CA THR A 173 3.71 35.53 -28.27
C THR A 173 2.41 36.33 -28.42
N LYS A 174 1.47 35.84 -29.23
CA LYS A 174 0.14 36.42 -29.42
C LYS A 174 -0.94 35.83 -28.52
N ALA A 175 -0.59 34.87 -27.66
CA ALA A 175 -1.51 34.27 -26.69
C ALA A 175 -1.98 35.30 -25.67
N ARG A 176 -3.15 35.05 -25.08
CA ARG A 176 -3.65 35.89 -23.98
C ARG A 176 -2.89 35.57 -22.69
N PRO A 177 -2.39 36.57 -21.95
CA PRO A 177 -1.94 36.37 -20.58
C PRO A 177 -3.07 35.78 -19.73
N ARG A 178 -2.75 34.82 -18.87
CA ARG A 178 -3.71 34.17 -17.97
C ARG A 178 -3.00 33.74 -16.69
N GLU A 179 -3.67 33.94 -15.56
CA GLU A 179 -3.17 33.54 -14.22
C GLU A 179 -3.40 32.06 -13.92
N LEU A 180 -4.37 31.45 -14.62
CA LEU A 180 -4.70 30.03 -14.58
C LEU A 180 -4.66 29.48 -16.01
N LEU A 181 -4.23 28.22 -16.17
CA LEU A 181 -4.19 27.60 -17.49
C LEU A 181 -5.60 27.40 -18.05
N PHE A 182 -6.53 26.98 -17.18
CA PHE A 182 -7.93 26.78 -17.48
C PHE A 182 -8.84 27.52 -16.48
N PRO A 183 -10.03 27.98 -16.91
CA PRO A 183 -11.02 28.57 -16.02
C PRO A 183 -11.33 27.67 -14.81
N ARG A 184 -11.38 28.27 -13.62
CA ARG A 184 -11.77 27.61 -12.36
C ARG A 184 -12.96 28.36 -11.75
N GLY A 185 -13.87 27.61 -11.16
CA GLY A 185 -15.04 28.11 -10.44
C GLY A 185 -15.33 27.25 -9.22
N LYS A 186 -16.49 27.45 -8.58
CA LYS A 186 -16.89 26.66 -7.41
C LYS A 186 -18.33 26.20 -7.54
N LEU A 187 -18.61 25.03 -6.96
CA LEU A 187 -19.97 24.54 -6.84
C LEU A 187 -20.73 25.40 -5.82
N ALA A 188 -21.87 25.97 -6.18
CA ALA A 188 -22.63 26.88 -5.31
C ALA A 188 -23.64 26.16 -4.41
N ALA A 189 -24.00 24.90 -4.73
CA ALA A 189 -24.96 24.09 -3.98
C ALA A 189 -24.58 22.60 -4.06
N THR A 190 -24.98 21.80 -3.07
CA THR A 190 -24.70 20.35 -3.05
C THR A 190 -25.16 19.68 -4.36
N LEU A 191 -24.29 18.83 -4.92
CA LEU A 191 -24.56 18.02 -6.10
C LEU A 191 -24.61 16.54 -5.71
N ASN A 192 -25.78 15.92 -5.75
CA ASN A 192 -25.96 14.48 -5.44
C ASN A 192 -25.60 13.60 -6.65
N PHE A 193 -25.39 12.29 -6.44
CA PHE A 193 -24.90 11.34 -7.46
C PHE A 193 -25.76 11.24 -8.73
N ASP A 194 -27.08 11.47 -8.63
CA ASP A 194 -28.05 11.38 -9.73
C ASP A 194 -28.48 12.75 -10.29
N ALA A 195 -27.90 13.83 -9.76
CA ALA A 195 -28.27 15.18 -10.14
C ALA A 195 -27.82 15.50 -11.58
N THR A 196 -28.75 16.00 -12.38
CA THR A 196 -28.55 16.44 -13.78
C THR A 196 -28.43 17.96 -13.91
N LYS A 197 -28.49 18.69 -12.79
CA LYS A 197 -28.34 20.14 -12.72
C LYS A 197 -27.39 20.50 -11.59
N MET A 198 -26.53 21.48 -11.84
CA MET A 198 -25.59 22.02 -10.85
C MET A 198 -25.66 23.54 -10.81
N LYS A 199 -25.40 24.13 -9.65
CA LYS A 199 -25.23 25.58 -9.52
C LYS A 199 -23.75 25.93 -9.43
N VAL A 200 -23.33 26.94 -10.19
CA VAL A 200 -21.94 27.37 -10.32
C VAL A 200 -21.76 28.80 -9.84
N GLN A 201 -20.77 29.00 -8.99
CA GLN A 201 -20.22 30.28 -8.60
C GLN A 201 -18.94 30.56 -9.40
N ASP A 202 -18.69 31.83 -9.73
CA ASP A 202 -17.50 32.28 -10.45
C ASP A 202 -17.32 31.65 -11.85
N GLY A 203 -18.43 31.37 -12.54
CA GLY A 203 -18.45 30.73 -13.87
C GLY A 203 -18.15 31.64 -15.07
N LEU A 204 -17.74 32.90 -14.86
CA LEU A 204 -17.64 33.94 -15.90
C LEU A 204 -16.61 33.64 -17.00
N ASP A 205 -15.54 32.92 -16.66
CA ASP A 205 -14.45 32.60 -17.59
C ASP A 205 -14.65 31.27 -18.34
N PHE A 206 -15.73 30.54 -18.05
CA PHE A 206 -16.08 29.31 -18.76
C PHE A 206 -16.70 29.60 -20.15
N PRO A 207 -16.67 28.62 -21.07
CA PRO A 207 -17.30 28.79 -22.39
C PRO A 207 -18.78 29.16 -22.27
N GLY A 208 -19.19 30.23 -22.96
CA GLY A 208 -20.59 30.69 -22.97
C GLY A 208 -21.54 29.81 -23.80
N GLN A 209 -21.02 28.80 -24.50
CA GLN A 209 -21.79 27.85 -25.30
C GLN A 209 -21.47 26.43 -24.86
N ALA A 210 -22.53 25.65 -24.64
CA ALA A 210 -22.46 24.21 -24.42
C ALA A 210 -22.49 23.43 -25.76
N PRO A 211 -21.95 22.20 -25.84
CA PRO A 211 -21.38 21.46 -24.72
C PRO A 211 -19.92 21.83 -24.40
N PHE A 212 -19.52 21.61 -23.14
CA PHE A 212 -18.11 21.56 -22.73
C PHE A 212 -17.95 20.70 -21.49
N ARG A 213 -16.73 20.27 -21.22
CA ARG A 213 -16.41 19.40 -20.08
C ARG A 213 -15.82 20.20 -18.94
N ILE A 214 -16.21 19.79 -17.74
CA ILE A 214 -15.64 20.30 -16.50
C ILE A 214 -15.21 19.12 -15.64
N ARG A 215 -14.30 19.40 -14.71
CA ARG A 215 -13.87 18.47 -13.69
C ARG A 215 -14.33 18.96 -12.33
N LEU A 216 -14.89 18.06 -11.54
CA LEU A 216 -15.14 18.22 -10.11
C LEU A 216 -14.34 17.13 -9.39
N ASP A 217 -13.21 17.51 -8.79
CA ASP A 217 -12.30 16.57 -8.13
C ASP A 217 -11.85 15.43 -9.08
N GLN A 218 -12.32 14.19 -8.85
CA GLN A 218 -12.05 13.01 -9.69
C GLN A 218 -13.12 12.71 -10.74
N GLU A 219 -14.21 13.48 -10.82
CA GLU A 219 -15.29 13.27 -11.78
C GLU A 219 -15.21 14.26 -12.95
N TYR A 220 -15.37 13.74 -14.17
CA TYR A 220 -15.62 14.55 -15.35
C TYR A 220 -17.13 14.63 -15.62
N LEU A 221 -17.61 15.84 -15.88
CA LEU A 221 -19.00 16.12 -16.23
C LEU A 221 -19.05 16.80 -17.59
N THR A 222 -20.06 16.48 -18.39
CA THR A 222 -20.36 17.21 -19.62
C THR A 222 -21.46 18.22 -19.33
N VAL A 223 -21.17 19.51 -19.47
CA VAL A 223 -22.15 20.59 -19.44
C VAL A 223 -22.90 20.57 -20.77
N GLU A 224 -24.20 20.32 -20.73
CA GLU A 224 -25.06 20.22 -21.91
C GLU A 224 -25.82 21.52 -22.19
N LYS A 225 -26.08 22.31 -21.14
CA LYS A 225 -26.81 23.58 -21.24
C LYS A 225 -26.43 24.54 -20.10
N ILE A 226 -26.34 25.83 -20.41
CA ILE A 226 -26.10 26.89 -19.42
C ILE A 226 -27.35 27.78 -19.31
N GLU A 227 -27.87 27.95 -18.09
CA GLU A 227 -28.96 28.88 -17.77
C GLU A 227 -28.56 29.72 -16.54
N GLY A 228 -27.84 30.82 -16.78
CA GLY A 228 -27.31 31.67 -15.71
C GLY A 228 -26.30 30.92 -14.83
N ASP A 229 -26.58 30.84 -13.53
CA ASP A 229 -25.77 30.09 -12.55
C ASP A 229 -26.08 28.58 -12.55
N THR A 230 -27.09 28.13 -13.28
CA THR A 230 -27.58 26.76 -13.24
C THR A 230 -27.25 26.04 -14.55
N TRP A 231 -26.41 25.01 -14.48
CA TRP A 231 -25.94 24.25 -15.63
C TRP A 231 -26.57 22.86 -15.65
N THR A 232 -27.06 22.42 -16.80
CA THR A 232 -27.48 21.03 -17.02
C THR A 232 -26.25 20.21 -17.37
N VAL A 233 -26.08 19.07 -16.69
CA VAL A 233 -24.90 18.22 -16.81
C VAL A 233 -25.23 16.74 -16.97
N SER A 234 -24.39 16.05 -17.74
CA SER A 234 -24.26 14.60 -17.75
C SER A 234 -23.07 14.17 -16.90
N ARG A 235 -23.27 13.16 -16.05
CA ARG A 235 -22.35 12.71 -14.99
C ARG A 235 -21.47 11.55 -15.48
N GLY A 236 -20.30 11.39 -14.87
CA GLY A 236 -19.42 10.24 -15.12
C GLY A 236 -18.83 10.15 -16.53
N ALA A 237 -18.51 11.30 -17.15
CA ALA A 237 -17.82 11.32 -18.43
C ALA A 237 -16.42 10.67 -18.32
N ASN A 238 -15.88 10.17 -19.43
CA ASN A 238 -14.57 9.47 -19.46
C ASN A 238 -14.45 8.32 -18.42
N MET A 239 -15.55 7.59 -18.18
CA MET A 239 -15.62 6.48 -17.22
C MET A 239 -15.31 6.89 -15.77
N THR A 240 -15.50 8.16 -15.42
CA THR A 240 -15.46 8.59 -14.02
C THR A 240 -16.72 8.18 -13.28
N VAL A 241 -16.64 8.01 -11.96
CA VAL A 241 -17.77 7.55 -11.14
C VAL A 241 -18.48 8.76 -10.54
N PRO A 242 -19.81 8.92 -10.74
CA PRO A 242 -20.56 10.00 -10.13
C PRO A 242 -20.47 10.00 -8.60
N ALA A 243 -20.07 11.13 -8.01
CA ALA A 243 -19.98 11.29 -6.56
C ALA A 243 -20.90 12.40 -6.01
N ARG A 244 -20.96 12.54 -4.69
CA ARG A 244 -21.64 13.65 -4.03
C ARG A 244 -20.64 14.75 -3.71
N TYR A 245 -20.94 15.99 -4.10
CA TYR A 245 -20.10 17.15 -3.85
C TYR A 245 -20.81 18.22 -3.03
N GLU A 246 -20.06 18.91 -2.17
CA GLU A 246 -20.56 19.97 -1.30
C GLU A 246 -20.37 21.37 -1.90
N PRO A 247 -21.14 22.37 -1.46
CA PRO A 247 -20.90 23.75 -1.85
C PRO A 247 -19.45 24.16 -1.52
N GLY A 248 -18.83 24.88 -2.44
CA GLY A 248 -17.43 25.30 -2.38
C GLY A 248 -16.45 24.36 -3.07
N THR A 249 -16.86 23.15 -3.49
CA THR A 249 -16.00 22.25 -4.26
C THR A 249 -15.50 22.95 -5.53
N PRO A 250 -14.17 22.98 -5.77
CA PRO A 250 -13.63 23.59 -6.97
C PRO A 250 -14.05 22.80 -8.20
N LEU A 251 -14.46 23.52 -9.25
CA LEU A 251 -14.60 22.95 -10.59
C LEU A 251 -13.67 23.66 -11.56
N GLU A 252 -13.17 22.91 -12.53
CA GLU A 252 -12.21 23.40 -13.52
C GLU A 252 -12.68 23.03 -14.91
N LEU A 253 -12.44 23.91 -15.89
CA LEU A 253 -12.66 23.55 -17.29
C LEU A 253 -11.71 22.40 -17.66
N ALA A 254 -12.27 21.32 -18.18
CA ALA A 254 -11.50 20.19 -18.67
C ALA A 254 -11.67 20.14 -20.18
N PRO A 255 -10.83 20.85 -20.97
CA PRO A 255 -10.99 20.93 -22.41
C PRO A 255 -10.44 19.68 -23.09
N LEU A 256 -10.99 18.54 -22.70
CA LEU A 256 -10.81 17.28 -23.40
C LEU A 256 -11.58 17.37 -24.72
N ASN A 257 -10.86 17.18 -25.82
CA ASN A 257 -11.35 17.36 -27.18
C ASN A 257 -12.70 16.64 -27.33
N GLN A 258 -13.74 17.42 -27.61
CA GLN A 258 -15.10 16.94 -27.76
C GLN A 258 -15.28 16.27 -29.13
N PHE A 259 -14.52 15.23 -29.42
CA PHE A 259 -15.04 14.25 -30.36
C PHE A 259 -16.37 13.81 -29.77
N SER A 260 -17.45 14.26 -30.39
CA SER A 260 -18.81 14.12 -29.92
C SER A 260 -19.07 12.65 -29.62
N GLU A 261 -18.91 12.26 -28.36
CA GLU A 261 -19.20 10.89 -27.93
C GLU A 261 -20.70 10.72 -28.10
N GLY A 262 -21.09 10.04 -29.17
CA GLY A 262 -22.49 9.72 -29.38
C GLY A 262 -23.03 9.04 -28.13
N SER A 263 -24.17 9.52 -27.63
CA SER A 263 -24.91 8.85 -26.56
C SER A 263 -26.35 8.60 -27.01
N THR A 264 -26.82 7.39 -26.75
CA THR A 264 -28.16 6.94 -27.12
C THR A 264 -28.65 5.92 -26.11
N ARG A 265 -29.86 5.37 -26.31
CA ARG A 265 -30.37 4.30 -25.45
C ARG A 265 -30.88 3.13 -26.28
N LEU A 266 -30.82 1.95 -25.68
CA LEU A 266 -31.40 0.73 -26.23
C LEU A 266 -32.91 0.85 -26.41
N GLN A 267 -33.39 0.58 -27.62
CA GLN A 267 -34.84 0.52 -27.90
C GLN A 267 -35.49 -0.77 -27.35
N GLN A 268 -34.70 -1.84 -27.21
CA GLN A 268 -35.12 -3.17 -26.78
C GLN A 268 -34.03 -3.82 -25.91
N PRO A 269 -34.36 -4.83 -25.09
CA PRO A 269 -33.35 -5.59 -24.36
C PRO A 269 -32.37 -6.27 -25.31
N LEU A 270 -31.10 -6.39 -24.88
CA LEU A 270 -30.04 -7.07 -25.61
C LEU A 270 -29.65 -8.35 -24.86
N THR A 271 -29.70 -9.51 -25.51
CA THR A 271 -29.23 -10.78 -24.92
C THR A 271 -27.73 -10.96 -25.14
N GLN A 272 -27.07 -11.86 -24.40
CA GLN A 272 -25.61 -12.08 -24.47
C GLN A 272 -25.13 -12.48 -25.87
N ASP A 273 -25.94 -13.22 -26.62
CA ASP A 273 -25.58 -13.75 -27.95
C ASP A 273 -26.07 -12.86 -29.11
N ALA A 274 -26.66 -11.70 -28.82
CA ALA A 274 -27.22 -10.83 -29.85
C ALA A 274 -26.13 -10.13 -30.67
N GLU A 275 -26.24 -10.25 -32.00
CA GLU A 275 -25.39 -9.56 -32.99
C GLU A 275 -25.99 -8.25 -33.52
N LEU A 276 -27.25 -7.97 -33.19
CA LEU A 276 -27.99 -6.79 -33.64
C LEU A 276 -28.42 -5.93 -32.45
N LEU A 277 -28.12 -4.63 -32.55
CA LEU A 277 -28.38 -3.62 -31.55
C LEU A 277 -29.37 -2.58 -32.11
N LYS A 278 -30.45 -2.27 -31.39
CA LYS A 278 -31.37 -1.19 -31.78
C LYS A 278 -31.28 0.00 -30.85
N VAL A 279 -31.06 1.19 -31.40
CA VAL A 279 -30.78 2.43 -30.65
C VAL A 279 -31.77 3.54 -30.97
N LEU A 280 -32.13 4.38 -29.99
CA LEU A 280 -33.13 5.46 -30.15
C LEU A 280 -32.69 6.55 -31.13
N SER A 281 -31.39 6.87 -31.14
CA SER A 281 -30.77 7.86 -32.01
C SER A 281 -29.37 7.41 -32.42
N THR A 282 -28.93 7.86 -33.59
CA THR A 282 -27.56 7.69 -34.12
C THR A 282 -26.85 9.02 -34.31
N THR A 283 -27.47 10.12 -33.88
CA THR A 283 -26.86 11.45 -33.92
C THR A 283 -25.54 11.43 -33.14
N GLN A 284 -24.50 12.06 -33.70
CA GLN A 284 -23.13 12.12 -33.14
C GLN A 284 -22.35 10.79 -33.15
N PHE A 285 -22.90 9.69 -33.67
CA PHE A 285 -22.11 8.48 -33.93
C PHE A 285 -21.51 8.49 -35.35
N PRO A 286 -20.36 7.84 -35.54
CA PRO A 286 -19.79 7.61 -36.86
C PRO A 286 -20.74 6.92 -37.85
N VAL A 287 -20.63 7.28 -39.13
CA VAL A 287 -21.37 6.66 -40.24
C VAL A 287 -20.36 6.05 -41.21
N ASP A 288 -20.69 4.90 -41.80
CA ASP A 288 -19.88 4.17 -42.79
C ASP A 288 -18.46 3.77 -42.34
N GLN A 289 -18.24 3.67 -41.04
CA GLN A 289 -17.00 3.16 -40.46
C GLN A 289 -17.29 2.31 -39.21
N THR A 290 -16.33 1.48 -38.81
CA THR A 290 -16.41 0.72 -37.56
C THR A 290 -16.04 1.59 -36.38
N PHE A 291 -16.72 1.41 -35.26
CA PHE A 291 -16.42 2.15 -34.03
C PHE A 291 -16.80 1.35 -32.79
N LEU A 292 -16.10 1.57 -31.69
CA LEU A 292 -16.43 0.98 -30.41
C LEU A 292 -17.54 1.74 -29.70
N ILE A 293 -18.39 1.00 -29.01
CA ILE A 293 -19.40 1.50 -28.07
C ILE A 293 -19.29 0.76 -26.75
N GLN A 294 -19.80 1.37 -25.69
CA GLN A 294 -19.88 0.79 -24.35
C GLN A 294 -21.33 0.77 -23.87
N ILE A 295 -21.72 -0.35 -23.27
CA ILE A 295 -22.98 -0.51 -22.54
C ILE A 295 -22.62 -1.14 -21.19
N ASP A 296 -22.91 -0.42 -20.10
CA ASP A 296 -22.46 -0.80 -18.76
C ASP A 296 -20.94 -1.10 -18.74
N ASN A 297 -20.55 -2.35 -18.43
CA ASN A 297 -19.14 -2.78 -18.40
C ASN A 297 -18.72 -3.55 -19.67
N GLU A 298 -19.56 -3.63 -20.68
CA GLU A 298 -19.26 -4.33 -21.93
C GLU A 298 -18.83 -3.35 -23.03
N LEU A 299 -17.74 -3.67 -23.72
CA LEU A 299 -17.33 -3.00 -24.95
C LEU A 299 -17.74 -3.83 -26.17
N LEU A 300 -18.35 -3.16 -27.15
CA LEU A 300 -18.81 -3.77 -28.39
C LEU A 300 -18.19 -3.02 -29.56
N ASN A 301 -17.78 -3.74 -30.61
CA ASN A 301 -17.39 -3.13 -31.88
C ASN A 301 -18.60 -3.07 -32.83
N VAL A 302 -19.04 -1.88 -33.20
CA VAL A 302 -20.04 -1.68 -34.25
C VAL A 302 -19.37 -1.93 -35.59
N THR A 303 -19.72 -3.04 -36.23
CA THR A 303 -19.15 -3.46 -37.52
C THR A 303 -19.92 -2.86 -38.69
N LYS A 304 -21.20 -2.53 -38.49
CA LYS A 304 -22.04 -1.85 -39.48
C LYS A 304 -23.14 -1.04 -38.79
N SER A 305 -23.22 0.25 -39.10
CA SER A 305 -24.23 1.16 -38.55
C SER A 305 -25.36 1.45 -39.56
N GLY A 306 -26.60 1.17 -39.20
CA GLY A 306 -27.80 1.72 -39.84
C GLY A 306 -28.46 2.85 -39.02
N PRO A 307 -29.59 3.41 -39.49
CA PRO A 307 -30.26 4.55 -38.85
C PRO A 307 -30.94 4.23 -37.51
N THR A 308 -31.27 2.96 -37.25
CA THR A 308 -31.88 2.51 -35.99
C THR A 308 -31.35 1.15 -35.52
N GLU A 309 -30.62 0.43 -36.36
CA GLU A 309 -30.13 -0.92 -36.11
C GLU A 309 -28.65 -1.03 -36.51
N TRP A 310 -27.82 -1.54 -35.61
CA TRP A 310 -26.38 -1.71 -35.77
C TRP A 310 -26.00 -3.19 -35.63
N ARG A 311 -25.06 -3.65 -36.45
CA ARG A 311 -24.41 -4.96 -36.28
C ARG A 311 -23.19 -4.79 -35.38
N VAL A 312 -23.07 -5.67 -34.39
CA VAL A 312 -22.04 -5.56 -33.35
C VAL A 312 -21.25 -6.86 -33.16
N GLN A 313 -19.97 -6.73 -32.84
CA GLN A 313 -19.16 -7.78 -32.24
C GLN A 313 -19.11 -7.54 -30.73
N ARG A 314 -19.51 -8.54 -29.94
CA ARG A 314 -19.66 -8.48 -28.48
C ARG A 314 -18.35 -8.77 -27.75
N GLY A 315 -18.23 -8.29 -26.51
CA GLY A 315 -17.13 -8.65 -25.61
C GLY A 315 -15.73 -8.37 -26.15
N VAL A 316 -15.49 -7.20 -26.77
CA VAL A 316 -14.15 -6.85 -27.26
C VAL A 316 -13.27 -6.30 -26.15
N LEU A 317 -11.95 -6.25 -26.36
CA LEU A 317 -10.97 -5.74 -25.39
C LEU A 317 -11.09 -6.40 -24.01
N ASP A 318 -11.22 -7.73 -24.00
CA ASP A 318 -11.29 -8.59 -22.80
C ASP A 318 -12.54 -8.39 -21.92
N THR A 319 -13.55 -7.67 -22.42
CA THR A 319 -14.89 -7.62 -21.80
C THR A 319 -15.70 -8.88 -22.12
N LYS A 320 -16.74 -9.17 -21.33
CA LYS A 320 -17.59 -10.35 -21.52
C LYS A 320 -18.98 -9.94 -22.01
N PRO A 321 -19.58 -10.67 -22.98
CA PRO A 321 -20.95 -10.44 -23.40
C PRO A 321 -21.94 -10.53 -22.21
N ALA A 322 -22.75 -9.49 -22.03
CA ALA A 322 -23.75 -9.37 -20.97
C ALA A 322 -25.18 -9.16 -21.52
N ALA A 323 -26.19 -9.36 -20.68
CA ALA A 323 -27.56 -8.99 -21.04
C ALA A 323 -27.82 -7.55 -20.58
N HIS A 324 -28.42 -6.73 -21.43
CA HIS A 324 -28.72 -5.33 -21.13
C HIS A 324 -30.21 -5.05 -21.24
N ALA A 325 -30.74 -4.25 -20.30
CA ALA A 325 -32.16 -3.92 -20.27
C ALA A 325 -32.54 -2.90 -21.36
N LYS A 326 -33.82 -2.88 -21.74
CA LYS A 326 -34.38 -1.81 -22.56
C LYS A 326 -34.12 -0.46 -21.89
N GLY A 327 -33.66 0.52 -22.66
CA GLY A 327 -33.35 1.86 -22.16
C GLY A 327 -31.95 2.02 -21.57
N ALA A 328 -31.13 0.96 -21.51
CA ALA A 328 -29.73 1.09 -21.11
C ALA A 328 -28.99 2.09 -22.01
N THR A 329 -28.10 2.87 -21.40
CA THR A 329 -27.32 3.90 -22.10
C THR A 329 -26.25 3.24 -22.95
N VAL A 330 -26.14 3.68 -24.20
CA VAL A 330 -25.13 3.27 -25.16
C VAL A 330 -24.26 4.48 -25.47
N ASN A 331 -23.00 4.43 -25.09
CA ASN A 331 -22.05 5.51 -25.32
C ASN A 331 -21.03 5.08 -26.37
N GLN A 332 -20.56 5.99 -27.21
CA GLN A 332 -19.38 5.74 -28.01
C GLN A 332 -18.17 5.56 -27.07
N ALA A 333 -17.38 4.51 -27.30
CA ALA A 333 -16.21 4.26 -26.48
C ALA A 333 -15.12 5.31 -26.79
N PRO A 334 -14.31 5.69 -25.79
CA PRO A 334 -13.19 6.59 -25.99
C PRO A 334 -12.25 6.16 -27.14
N GLN A 335 -11.70 7.14 -27.87
CA GLN A 335 -10.89 6.89 -29.07
C GLN A 335 -9.62 6.06 -28.83
N TYR A 336 -9.02 6.10 -27.63
CA TYR A 336 -7.86 5.24 -27.34
C TYR A 336 -8.23 3.75 -27.27
N LEU A 337 -9.47 3.41 -26.87
CA LEU A 337 -9.94 2.02 -26.92
C LEU A 337 -10.09 1.59 -28.37
N GLN A 338 -10.53 2.49 -29.25
CA GLN A 338 -10.52 2.24 -30.70
C GLN A 338 -9.08 1.98 -31.18
N ALA A 339 -8.13 2.84 -30.83
CA ALA A 339 -6.72 2.66 -31.20
C ALA A 339 -6.12 1.37 -30.64
N LEU A 340 -6.47 0.97 -29.41
CA LEU A 340 -6.03 -0.29 -28.80
C LEU A 340 -6.62 -1.50 -29.53
N TYR A 341 -7.90 -1.44 -29.88
CA TYR A 341 -8.58 -2.48 -30.65
C TYR A 341 -7.97 -2.62 -32.05
N ASP A 342 -7.76 -1.51 -32.74
CA ASP A 342 -7.11 -1.45 -34.05
C ASP A 342 -5.65 -1.95 -33.97
N TYR A 343 -4.91 -1.55 -32.93
CA TYR A 343 -3.56 -2.04 -32.68
C TYR A 343 -3.53 -3.54 -32.44
N ARG A 344 -4.46 -4.11 -31.64
CA ARG A 344 -4.51 -5.57 -31.44
C ARG A 344 -4.78 -6.31 -32.74
N LEU A 345 -5.68 -5.79 -33.59
CA LEU A 345 -5.94 -6.33 -34.93
C LEU A 345 -4.66 -6.31 -35.78
N ILE A 346 -3.96 -5.18 -35.81
CA ILE A 346 -2.73 -5.02 -36.59
C ILE A 346 -1.61 -5.88 -36.03
N ALA A 347 -1.35 -5.83 -34.72
CA ALA A 347 -0.29 -6.57 -34.05
C ALA A 347 -0.43 -8.09 -34.21
N GLN A 348 -1.66 -8.63 -34.13
CA GLN A 348 -1.92 -10.05 -34.38
C GLN A 348 -1.69 -10.44 -35.86
N SER A 349 -1.94 -9.51 -36.79
CA SER A 349 -1.72 -9.73 -38.23
C SER A 349 -0.30 -9.42 -38.71
N ASN A 350 0.53 -8.77 -37.89
CA ASN A 350 1.84 -8.27 -38.29
C ASN A 350 2.91 -9.37 -38.17
N PRO A 351 3.51 -9.85 -39.29
CA PRO A 351 4.53 -10.89 -39.26
C PRO A 351 5.85 -10.45 -38.60
N PHE A 352 6.01 -9.14 -38.33
CA PHE A 352 7.17 -8.56 -37.64
C PHE A 352 6.87 -8.13 -36.19
N ALA A 353 5.63 -8.31 -35.71
CA ALA A 353 5.37 -8.17 -34.29
C ALA A 353 6.18 -9.26 -33.57
N LYS A 354 7.12 -8.84 -32.71
CA LYS A 354 7.89 -9.80 -31.90
C LYS A 354 6.86 -10.57 -31.07
N PRO A 355 6.72 -11.89 -31.24
CA PRO A 355 5.81 -12.66 -30.43
C PRO A 355 6.17 -12.42 -28.96
N VAL A 356 5.16 -12.26 -28.11
CA VAL A 356 5.39 -12.21 -26.67
C VAL A 356 6.23 -13.44 -26.35
N PRO A 357 7.46 -13.29 -25.83
CA PRO A 357 8.29 -14.45 -25.56
C PRO A 357 7.53 -15.38 -24.64
N ASP A 358 7.49 -16.67 -24.99
CA ASP A 358 6.82 -17.67 -24.16
C ASP A 358 7.40 -17.56 -22.75
N LYS A 359 6.55 -17.23 -21.79
CA LYS A 359 6.96 -17.16 -20.39
C LYS A 359 7.27 -18.60 -19.97
N VAL A 360 8.56 -18.89 -19.76
CA VAL A 360 9.00 -20.19 -19.26
C VAL A 360 8.63 -20.26 -17.78
N TYR A 361 7.63 -21.08 -17.47
CA TYR A 361 7.23 -21.38 -16.11
C TYR A 361 8.08 -22.55 -15.60
N GLN A 362 8.94 -22.27 -14.61
CA GLN A 362 9.73 -23.28 -13.92
C GLN A 362 9.22 -23.39 -12.49
N LEU A 363 8.43 -24.43 -12.24
CA LEU A 363 7.89 -24.73 -10.92
C LEU A 363 9.05 -24.87 -9.93
N ASP A 364 9.02 -24.05 -8.88
CA ASP A 364 10.00 -24.07 -7.79
C ASP A 364 9.27 -24.07 -6.46
N LEU A 365 9.80 -24.88 -5.53
CA LEU A 365 9.34 -24.93 -4.15
C LEU A 365 10.47 -24.39 -3.28
N LYS A 366 10.23 -23.21 -2.71
CA LYS A 366 11.21 -22.55 -1.84
C LYS A 366 11.43 -23.33 -0.55
N GLU A 367 12.50 -22.97 0.14
CA GLU A 367 12.84 -23.54 1.44
C GLU A 367 11.71 -23.30 2.44
N ILE A 368 11.32 -24.36 3.15
CA ILE A 368 10.33 -24.31 4.22
C ILE A 368 11.10 -24.43 5.54
N GLY A 369 11.07 -23.36 6.34
CA GLY A 369 11.70 -23.36 7.66
C GLY A 369 11.04 -24.36 8.62
N LYS A 370 11.76 -24.70 9.70
CA LYS A 370 11.23 -25.54 10.80
C LYS A 370 9.90 -24.96 11.30
N GLN A 371 8.89 -25.83 11.43
CA GLN A 371 7.59 -25.48 12.00
C GLN A 371 7.49 -26.01 13.42
N THR A 372 6.83 -25.25 14.30
CA THR A 372 6.55 -25.68 15.68
C THR A 372 5.06 -25.56 15.94
N VAL A 373 4.45 -26.64 16.41
CA VAL A 373 3.03 -26.68 16.78
C VAL A 373 2.95 -27.12 18.23
N VAL A 374 2.20 -26.35 19.02
CA VAL A 374 1.92 -26.64 20.43
C VAL A 374 0.54 -27.30 20.53
N ARG A 375 0.36 -28.24 21.47
CA ARG A 375 -0.94 -28.88 21.71
C ARG A 375 -2.05 -27.85 21.87
N GLY A 376 -3.16 -28.07 21.17
CA GLY A 376 -4.31 -27.16 21.11
C GLY A 376 -4.27 -26.18 19.93
N ASN A 377 -3.12 -26.01 19.27
CA ASN A 377 -2.98 -25.20 18.06
C ASN A 377 -3.00 -26.06 16.80
N VAL A 378 -3.27 -25.42 15.66
CA VAL A 378 -3.28 -26.06 14.33
C VAL A 378 -2.13 -25.53 13.48
N LEU A 379 -1.54 -26.41 12.66
CA LEU A 379 -0.69 -26.01 11.55
C LEU A 379 -1.58 -25.53 10.40
N ASN A 380 -1.27 -24.36 9.86
CA ASN A 380 -1.84 -23.87 8.61
C ASN A 380 -0.71 -23.20 7.80
N LEU A 381 0.04 -24.02 7.07
CA LEU A 381 1.25 -23.61 6.38
C LEU A 381 0.98 -23.43 4.88
N THR A 382 1.03 -22.20 4.39
CA THR A 382 1.04 -21.92 2.94
C THR A 382 2.35 -22.40 2.32
N ILE A 383 2.26 -23.11 1.21
CA ILE A 383 3.42 -23.67 0.51
C ILE A 383 4.02 -22.62 -0.42
N PRO A 384 5.31 -22.24 -0.24
CA PRO A 384 5.93 -21.15 -0.98
C PRO A 384 6.34 -21.61 -2.39
N LEU A 385 5.37 -21.59 -3.30
CA LEU A 385 5.55 -21.95 -4.71
C LEU A 385 5.87 -20.73 -5.58
N GLU A 386 6.83 -20.89 -6.47
CA GLU A 386 7.15 -19.94 -7.54
C GLU A 386 7.08 -20.63 -8.90
N GLY A 387 6.95 -19.81 -9.96
CA GLY A 387 6.98 -20.30 -11.34
C GLY A 387 5.81 -21.22 -11.72
N VAL A 388 4.69 -21.16 -11.00
CA VAL A 388 3.45 -21.87 -11.35
C VAL A 388 2.90 -21.33 -12.67
N ASN A 389 2.53 -22.24 -13.58
CA ASN A 389 1.92 -21.87 -14.85
C ASN A 389 0.40 -21.67 -14.66
N PRO A 390 -0.15 -20.44 -14.82
CA PRO A 390 -1.58 -20.18 -14.64
C PRO A 390 -2.45 -20.70 -15.80
N ALA A 391 -1.84 -21.09 -16.94
CA ALA A 391 -2.57 -21.65 -18.08
C ALA A 391 -2.86 -23.15 -17.93
N LEU A 392 -2.30 -23.80 -16.91
CA LEU A 392 -2.46 -25.23 -16.63
C LEU A 392 -3.35 -25.44 -15.40
N ALA A 393 -3.76 -26.70 -15.18
CA ALA A 393 -4.45 -27.07 -13.95
C ALA A 393 -3.58 -26.73 -12.71
N ASN A 394 -4.23 -26.39 -11.60
CA ASN A 394 -3.54 -26.04 -10.36
C ASN A 394 -2.56 -27.15 -9.94
N PRO A 395 -1.38 -26.80 -9.39
CA PRO A 395 -0.43 -27.79 -8.90
C PRO A 395 -1.05 -28.76 -7.91
N GLN A 396 -0.74 -30.04 -8.05
CA GLN A 396 -1.14 -31.07 -7.10
C GLN A 396 -0.09 -31.15 -5.99
N ILE A 397 -0.50 -30.83 -4.78
CA ILE A 397 0.33 -30.95 -3.57
C ILE A 397 0.05 -32.30 -2.92
N SER A 398 1.13 -33.03 -2.63
CA SER A 398 1.10 -34.27 -1.86
C SER A 398 2.11 -34.18 -0.73
N VAL A 399 1.83 -34.90 0.35
CA VAL A 399 2.66 -34.89 1.56
C VAL A 399 2.98 -36.31 2.00
N LYS A 400 4.22 -36.52 2.41
CA LYS A 400 4.69 -37.75 3.05
C LYS A 400 5.20 -37.41 4.45
N SER A 401 4.58 -38.00 5.47
CA SER A 401 4.98 -37.87 6.86
C SER A 401 4.46 -39.06 7.68
N ASP A 402 5.10 -39.31 8.82
CA ASP A 402 4.61 -40.24 9.84
C ASP A 402 3.62 -39.58 10.81
N LEU A 403 3.27 -38.30 10.58
CA LEU A 403 2.33 -37.54 11.38
C LEU A 403 0.87 -37.83 10.98
N PRO A 404 0.06 -38.49 11.83
CA PRO A 404 -1.33 -38.81 11.50
C PRO A 404 -2.17 -37.53 11.37
N GLY A 405 -3.10 -37.53 10.41
CA GLY A 405 -4.05 -36.43 10.20
C GLY A 405 -3.48 -35.19 9.47
N LEU A 406 -2.24 -35.22 8.98
CA LEU A 406 -1.67 -34.15 8.15
C LEU A 406 -2.29 -34.21 6.75
N VAL A 407 -2.93 -33.12 6.32
CA VAL A 407 -3.65 -33.04 5.05
C VAL A 407 -3.04 -31.95 4.16
N ALA A 408 -2.90 -32.25 2.88
CA ALA A 408 -2.59 -31.27 1.84
C ALA A 408 -3.88 -30.75 1.19
N GLU A 409 -4.01 -29.43 1.11
CA GLU A 409 -5.02 -28.72 0.33
C GLU A 409 -4.35 -28.06 -0.90
N ALA A 410 -5.08 -27.23 -1.65
CA ALA A 410 -4.63 -26.67 -2.93
C ALA A 410 -3.32 -25.86 -2.85
N ASP A 411 -3.09 -25.11 -1.77
CA ASP A 411 -1.94 -24.20 -1.58
C ASP A 411 -1.31 -24.29 -0.18
N LYS A 412 -1.78 -25.22 0.66
CA LYS A 412 -1.41 -25.28 2.08
C LYS A 412 -1.39 -26.68 2.65
N LEU A 413 -0.62 -26.85 3.72
CA LEU A 413 -0.68 -28.00 4.62
C LEU A 413 -1.46 -27.63 5.88
N LYS A 414 -2.41 -28.49 6.25
CA LYS A 414 -3.16 -28.37 7.50
C LYS A 414 -2.95 -29.58 8.37
N TRP A 415 -2.79 -29.32 9.66
CA TRP A 415 -2.71 -30.37 10.66
C TRP A 415 -3.26 -29.90 11.99
N SER A 416 -4.00 -30.77 12.66
CA SER A 416 -4.43 -30.58 14.04
C SER A 416 -3.96 -31.80 14.85
N PRO A 417 -3.23 -31.60 15.95
CA PRO A 417 -2.82 -32.72 16.81
C PRO A 417 -4.04 -33.46 17.37
N GLU A 418 -4.00 -34.78 17.29
CA GLU A 418 -4.95 -35.64 18.01
C GLU A 418 -4.69 -35.59 19.52
N LYS A 419 -5.69 -35.95 20.33
CA LYS A 419 -5.61 -35.87 21.79
C LYS A 419 -4.48 -36.74 22.36
N GLU A 420 -4.21 -37.88 21.74
CA GLU A 420 -3.18 -38.85 22.15
C GLU A 420 -1.86 -38.71 21.39
N GLN A 421 -1.73 -37.73 20.48
CA GLN A 421 -0.50 -37.51 19.71
C GLN A 421 0.68 -37.28 20.65
N LYS A 422 1.79 -38.01 20.51
CA LYS A 422 2.99 -37.79 21.34
C LYS A 422 3.83 -36.62 20.80
N PRO A 423 4.41 -35.78 21.68
CA PRO A 423 5.42 -34.80 21.30
C PRO A 423 6.61 -35.43 20.55
N GLY A 424 7.21 -34.68 19.64
CA GLY A 424 8.34 -35.16 18.86
C GLY A 424 8.63 -34.32 17.62
N ASN A 425 9.69 -34.72 16.91
CA ASN A 425 10.10 -34.13 15.64
C ASN A 425 9.66 -35.04 14.49
N PHE A 426 8.90 -34.49 13.56
CA PHE A 426 8.32 -35.21 12.44
C PHE A 426 8.89 -34.65 11.13
N PRO A 427 9.64 -35.46 10.36
CA PRO A 427 10.03 -35.06 9.01
C PRO A 427 8.79 -35.01 8.11
N ILE A 428 8.66 -33.92 7.36
CA ILE A 428 7.59 -33.74 6.38
C ILE A 428 8.25 -33.51 5.03
N THR A 429 7.93 -34.35 4.05
CA THR A 429 8.31 -34.15 2.64
C THR A 429 7.09 -33.70 1.86
N VAL A 430 7.22 -32.54 1.22
CA VAL A 430 6.19 -31.95 0.36
C VAL A 430 6.61 -32.17 -1.08
N THR A 431 5.71 -32.73 -1.88
CA THR A 431 5.89 -32.98 -3.30
C THR A 431 4.83 -32.22 -4.06
N VAL A 432 5.26 -31.36 -4.98
CA VAL A 432 4.35 -30.57 -5.84
C VAL A 432 4.58 -30.94 -7.30
N VAL A 433 3.47 -31.24 -7.99
CA VAL A 433 3.47 -31.66 -9.39
C VAL A 433 2.54 -30.76 -10.21
N GLN A 434 3.02 -30.24 -11.34
CA GLN A 434 2.20 -29.56 -12.33
C GLN A 434 2.65 -30.02 -13.72
N GLU A 435 1.80 -30.80 -14.41
CA GLU A 435 1.98 -31.23 -15.82
C GLU A 435 3.43 -31.59 -16.19
N GLY A 436 3.97 -32.62 -15.52
CA GLY A 436 5.31 -33.18 -15.79
C GLY A 436 6.46 -32.52 -15.01
N GLN A 437 6.30 -31.32 -14.47
CA GLN A 437 7.26 -30.73 -13.53
C GLN A 437 6.99 -31.24 -12.11
N LYS A 438 8.03 -31.70 -11.42
CA LYS A 438 7.97 -32.24 -10.05
C LYS A 438 9.05 -31.61 -9.19
N VAL A 439 8.67 -31.00 -8.07
CA VAL A 439 9.59 -30.45 -7.06
C VAL A 439 9.29 -31.01 -5.68
N GLU A 440 10.36 -31.22 -4.90
CA GLU A 440 10.27 -31.78 -3.55
C GLU A 440 11.13 -30.99 -2.55
N ARG A 441 10.60 -30.79 -1.35
CA ARG A 441 11.32 -30.23 -0.20
C ARG A 441 10.93 -30.96 1.07
N SER A 442 11.88 -31.04 2.00
CA SER A 442 11.64 -31.58 3.33
C SER A 442 11.90 -30.54 4.40
N PHE A 443 11.08 -30.53 5.43
CA PHE A 443 11.27 -29.70 6.62
C PHE A 443 10.90 -30.49 7.87
N GLN A 444 11.25 -29.94 9.05
CA GLN A 444 10.93 -30.54 10.34
C GLN A 444 9.72 -29.84 10.96
N LEU A 445 8.75 -30.63 11.42
CA LEU A 445 7.69 -30.18 12.30
C LEU A 445 7.95 -30.69 13.71
N GLU A 446 8.15 -29.77 14.65
CA GLU A 446 8.24 -30.07 16.07
C GLU A 446 6.86 -29.92 16.71
N PHE A 447 6.35 -31.01 17.27
CA PHE A 447 5.13 -30.99 18.07
C PHE A 447 5.48 -31.02 19.56
N MET A 448 4.96 -30.06 20.31
CA MET A 448 5.24 -29.87 21.73
C MET A 448 3.95 -29.89 22.56
N GLU A 449 4.08 -30.26 23.84
CA GLU A 449 3.01 -30.06 24.82
C GLU A 449 2.75 -28.56 25.05
N GLN A 450 1.54 -28.24 25.51
CA GLN A 450 1.22 -26.91 25.96
C GLN A 450 2.00 -26.58 27.23
N ASN A 451 2.74 -25.47 27.19
CA ASN A 451 3.52 -25.00 28.33
C ASN A 451 2.62 -24.67 29.53
N THR A 452 3.01 -25.08 30.73
CA THR A 452 2.30 -24.85 31.99
C THR A 452 3.10 -23.93 32.92
N PRO A 453 2.44 -23.08 33.74
CA PRO A 453 3.15 -22.17 34.63
C PRO A 453 3.96 -22.94 35.69
N PRO A 454 5.16 -22.44 36.07
CA PRO A 454 5.89 -22.95 37.22
C PRO A 454 5.08 -22.89 38.50
N LYS A 455 5.29 -23.84 39.40
CA LYS A 455 4.69 -23.84 40.74
C LYS A 455 5.69 -23.31 41.76
N ILE A 456 5.41 -22.15 42.33
CA ILE A 456 6.18 -21.59 43.45
C ILE A 456 5.76 -22.30 44.74
N GLU A 457 6.72 -22.84 45.49
CA GLU A 457 6.46 -23.46 46.80
C GLU A 457 5.96 -22.41 47.80
N ALA A 458 5.18 -22.84 48.79
CA ALA A 458 4.71 -21.93 49.84
C ALA A 458 5.90 -21.42 50.66
N VAL A 459 6.05 -20.10 50.71
CA VAL A 459 7.05 -19.43 51.53
C VAL A 459 6.39 -18.95 52.81
N ALA A 460 6.93 -19.30 53.97
CA ALA A 460 6.45 -18.81 55.26
C ALA A 460 6.67 -17.28 55.36
N SER A 461 5.86 -16.60 56.18
CA SER A 461 6.14 -15.20 56.54
C SER A 461 7.51 -15.08 57.17
N ALA A 462 8.24 -14.01 56.84
CA ALA A 462 9.58 -13.75 57.34
C ALA A 462 9.61 -12.47 58.17
N VAL A 463 10.55 -12.37 59.10
CA VAL A 463 10.83 -11.14 59.85
C VAL A 463 12.17 -10.59 59.37
N ALA A 464 12.19 -9.33 58.96
CA ALA A 464 13.42 -8.60 58.66
C ALA A 464 13.70 -7.60 59.78
N TYR A 465 14.93 -7.57 60.28
CA TYR A 465 15.34 -6.57 61.26
C TYR A 465 16.03 -5.40 60.56
N GLN A 466 15.75 -4.16 61.00
CA GLN A 466 16.44 -2.99 60.48
C GLN A 466 17.97 -3.15 60.62
N THR A 467 18.70 -2.72 59.58
CA THR A 467 20.17 -2.76 59.46
C THR A 467 20.81 -4.16 59.43
N GLN A 468 20.01 -5.23 59.50
CA GLN A 468 20.48 -6.62 59.39
C GLN A 468 20.09 -7.22 58.02
N PRO A 469 20.95 -8.04 57.40
CA PRO A 469 20.63 -8.73 56.17
C PRO A 469 19.65 -9.89 56.42
N LEU A 470 18.51 -9.86 55.72
CA LEU A 470 17.62 -11.00 55.52
C LEU A 470 18.04 -11.74 54.24
N SER A 471 18.15 -13.07 54.30
CA SER A 471 18.26 -13.95 53.13
C SER A 471 17.22 -15.09 53.21
N LEU A 472 16.51 -15.31 52.12
CA LEU A 472 15.44 -16.31 51.99
C LEU A 472 15.48 -16.96 50.60
N PHE A 473 15.36 -18.28 50.53
CA PHE A 473 15.29 -19.00 49.25
C PHE A 473 13.85 -19.26 48.82
N VAL A 474 13.47 -18.73 47.67
CA VAL A 474 12.20 -19.05 47.01
C VAL A 474 12.42 -20.23 46.08
N LYS A 475 11.67 -21.31 46.31
CA LYS A 475 11.73 -22.53 45.47
C LYS A 475 10.55 -22.56 44.51
N ALA A 476 10.82 -23.05 43.30
CA ALA A 476 9.80 -23.30 42.30
C ALA A 476 10.11 -24.59 41.54
N THR A 477 9.07 -25.28 41.10
CA THR A 477 9.15 -26.50 40.28
C THR A 477 8.31 -26.36 39.04
N ASP A 478 8.68 -27.09 38.00
CA ASP A 478 7.99 -27.10 36.71
C ASP A 478 7.86 -28.55 36.25
N THR A 479 6.69 -28.93 35.75
CA THR A 479 6.38 -30.31 35.35
C THR A 479 6.50 -30.54 33.85
N ASP A 480 6.77 -29.50 33.06
CA ASP A 480 6.82 -29.60 31.61
C ASP A 480 8.03 -30.40 31.11
N LEU A 481 7.81 -31.09 29.98
CA LEU A 481 8.82 -31.86 29.28
C LEU A 481 8.95 -31.35 27.82
N PRO A 482 10.18 -31.07 27.33
CA PRO A 482 11.46 -31.17 28.03
C PRO A 482 11.59 -30.18 29.19
N ALA A 483 12.43 -30.51 30.18
CA ALA A 483 12.60 -29.70 31.38
C ALA A 483 13.05 -28.27 31.04
N GLN A 484 12.33 -27.30 31.59
CA GLN A 484 12.50 -25.89 31.29
C GLN A 484 13.34 -25.18 32.36
N ARG A 485 14.05 -24.12 31.98
CA ARG A 485 14.82 -23.31 32.94
C ARG A 485 13.91 -22.29 33.60
N LEU A 486 14.00 -22.19 34.92
CA LEU A 486 13.24 -21.22 35.71
C LEU A 486 14.06 -19.98 35.99
N ARG A 487 13.43 -18.81 35.84
CA ARG A 487 14.04 -17.51 36.12
C ARG A 487 13.21 -16.72 37.13
N PHE A 488 13.84 -16.38 38.25
CA PHE A 488 13.24 -15.64 39.35
C PHE A 488 13.32 -14.13 39.13
N GLY A 489 12.32 -13.40 39.60
CA GLY A 489 12.21 -11.96 39.50
C GLY A 489 11.30 -11.37 40.58
N LEU A 490 11.26 -10.04 40.63
CA LEU A 490 10.37 -9.27 41.51
C LEU A 490 9.38 -8.50 40.66
N ALA A 491 8.12 -8.49 41.08
CA ALA A 491 7.13 -7.61 40.48
C ALA A 491 7.42 -6.14 40.81
N THR A 492 6.83 -5.23 40.04
CA THR A 492 6.88 -3.79 40.32
C THR A 492 6.29 -3.49 41.70
N GLY A 493 6.95 -2.63 42.49
CA GLY A 493 6.51 -2.25 43.83
C GLY A 493 7.21 -2.97 44.99
N ALA A 494 8.26 -3.76 44.71
CA ALA A 494 9.11 -4.30 45.76
C ALA A 494 9.76 -3.15 46.58
N PRO A 495 9.87 -3.29 47.92
CA PRO A 495 10.52 -2.30 48.77
C PRO A 495 11.96 -2.00 48.34
N GLU A 496 12.43 -0.80 48.67
CA GLU A 496 13.80 -0.38 48.35
C GLU A 496 14.83 -1.33 48.98
N GLY A 497 15.82 -1.71 48.19
CA GLY A 497 16.91 -2.61 48.59
C GLY A 497 16.58 -4.11 48.52
N VAL A 498 15.34 -4.50 48.21
CA VAL A 498 15.00 -5.91 47.96
C VAL A 498 15.57 -6.36 46.62
N ARG A 499 16.27 -7.51 46.62
CA ARG A 499 16.83 -8.12 45.40
C ARG A 499 16.53 -9.61 45.40
N ILE A 500 16.40 -10.21 44.22
CA ILE A 500 16.32 -11.67 44.07
C ILE A 500 17.33 -12.14 43.02
N HIS A 501 18.04 -13.22 43.33
CA HIS A 501 18.97 -13.83 42.40
C HIS A 501 18.19 -14.63 41.33
N PRO A 502 18.38 -14.35 40.03
CA PRO A 502 17.50 -14.85 38.97
C PRO A 502 17.57 -16.36 38.75
N GLU A 503 18.64 -17.04 39.18
CA GLU A 503 18.83 -18.49 38.97
C GLU A 503 18.59 -19.34 40.23
N THR A 504 18.85 -18.77 41.41
CA THR A 504 18.83 -19.52 42.68
C THR A 504 17.57 -19.23 43.50
N GLY A 505 16.84 -18.15 43.18
CA GLY A 505 15.69 -17.70 43.95
C GLY A 505 16.07 -17.10 45.31
N GLU A 506 17.34 -16.77 45.55
CA GLU A 506 17.79 -16.13 46.79
C GLU A 506 17.31 -14.68 46.84
N LEU A 507 16.33 -14.40 47.70
CA LEU A 507 15.82 -13.08 48.01
C LEU A 507 16.66 -12.50 49.16
N THR A 508 17.23 -11.32 48.92
CA THR A 508 18.03 -10.58 49.91
C THR A 508 17.43 -9.21 50.17
N TRP A 509 17.45 -8.79 51.44
CA TRP A 509 17.01 -7.46 51.83
C TRP A 509 17.74 -6.99 53.08
N THR A 510 18.13 -5.72 53.12
CA THR A 510 18.63 -5.07 54.34
C THR A 510 17.81 -3.81 54.56
N PRO A 511 16.74 -3.87 55.37
CA PRO A 511 15.93 -2.69 55.66
C PRO A 511 16.80 -1.60 56.29
N SER A 512 16.64 -0.35 55.84
CA SER A 512 17.37 0.78 56.43
C SER A 512 16.87 1.08 57.86
N ALA A 513 17.65 1.84 58.63
CA ALA A 513 17.22 2.31 59.95
C ALA A 513 15.97 3.23 59.90
N SER A 514 15.66 3.81 58.73
CA SER A 514 14.48 4.65 58.50
C SER A 514 13.28 3.89 57.92
N THR A 515 13.37 2.58 57.69
CA THR A 515 12.27 1.79 57.12
C THR A 515 11.16 1.58 58.15
N ASP A 516 9.91 1.96 57.85
CA ASP A 516 8.79 1.81 58.80
C ASP A 516 8.66 0.37 59.32
N LEU A 517 8.35 0.22 60.61
CA LEU A 517 8.13 -1.07 61.27
C LEU A 517 6.72 -1.62 60.96
N LYS A 518 6.56 -2.22 59.78
CA LYS A 518 5.29 -2.79 59.29
C LYS A 518 5.52 -4.01 58.40
N GLU A 519 4.44 -4.63 57.98
CA GLU A 519 4.47 -5.73 57.00
C GLU A 519 4.65 -5.17 55.57
N TYR A 520 5.59 -5.74 54.83
CA TYR A 520 5.85 -5.40 53.43
C TYR A 520 5.48 -6.60 52.54
N PRO A 521 4.52 -6.43 51.61
CA PRO A 521 4.20 -7.45 50.63
C PRO A 521 5.25 -7.44 49.50
N ILE A 522 5.94 -8.55 49.31
CA ILE A 522 6.93 -8.74 48.24
C ILE A 522 6.40 -9.80 47.28
N THR A 523 6.11 -9.40 46.04
CA THR A 523 5.63 -10.33 45.01
C THR A 523 6.80 -10.85 44.19
N VAL A 524 7.07 -12.15 44.33
CA VAL A 524 8.08 -12.88 43.55
C VAL A 524 7.42 -13.50 42.33
N THR A 525 8.12 -13.41 41.20
CA THR A 525 7.68 -13.99 39.92
C THR A 525 8.68 -15.04 39.46
N VAL A 526 8.20 -16.14 38.89
CA VAL A 526 9.04 -17.17 38.27
C VAL A 526 8.53 -17.41 36.86
N SER A 527 9.40 -17.16 35.88
CA SER A 527 9.14 -17.44 34.47
C SER A 527 9.86 -18.69 34.04
N ASP A 528 9.19 -19.56 33.30
CA ASP A 528 9.84 -20.67 32.61
C ASP A 528 10.51 -20.21 31.29
N SER A 529 11.19 -21.15 30.63
CA SER A 529 11.82 -20.97 29.33
C SER A 529 11.05 -21.66 28.20
N GLY A 530 9.79 -22.00 28.41
CA GLY A 530 8.92 -22.59 27.40
C GLY A 530 8.55 -21.59 26.31
N ILE A 531 7.86 -22.06 25.27
CA ILE A 531 7.48 -21.26 24.11
C ILE A 531 5.95 -21.31 23.93
N PRO A 532 5.22 -20.21 24.17
CA PRO A 532 5.68 -18.98 24.82
C PRO A 532 6.02 -19.21 26.31
N PRO A 533 6.86 -18.36 26.93
CA PRO A 533 7.18 -18.48 28.34
C PRO A 533 5.96 -18.13 29.19
N VAL A 534 5.72 -18.91 30.25
CA VAL A 534 4.64 -18.67 31.20
C VAL A 534 5.24 -18.25 32.55
N THR A 535 4.52 -17.40 33.28
CA THR A 535 4.99 -16.85 34.57
C THR A 535 3.98 -17.16 35.67
N ALA A 536 4.49 -17.61 36.81
CA ALA A 536 3.76 -17.67 38.07
C ALA A 536 4.21 -16.56 39.01
N SER A 537 3.31 -16.14 39.91
CA SER A 537 3.63 -15.15 40.95
C SER A 537 3.12 -15.58 42.31
N LYS A 538 3.85 -15.18 43.36
CA LYS A 538 3.49 -15.45 44.75
C LYS A 538 3.92 -14.28 45.62
N GLN A 539 3.02 -13.83 46.47
CA GLN A 539 3.30 -12.80 47.47
C GLN A 539 3.89 -13.44 48.73
N ILE A 540 4.96 -12.84 49.23
CA ILE A 540 5.63 -13.14 50.49
C ILE A 540 5.46 -11.90 51.37
N ASN A 541 4.93 -12.09 52.57
CA ASN A 541 4.84 -11.00 53.52
C ASN A 541 6.06 -11.00 54.44
N VAL A 542 6.76 -9.87 54.50
CA VAL A 542 7.93 -9.68 55.36
C VAL A 542 7.63 -8.61 56.40
N GLN A 543 7.60 -9.00 57.67
CA GLN A 543 7.43 -8.07 58.78
C GLN A 543 8.75 -7.38 59.10
N VAL A 544 8.80 -6.04 59.03
CA VAL A 544 9.96 -5.29 59.51
C VAL A 544 9.80 -4.97 60.99
N SER A 545 10.82 -5.33 61.76
CA SER A 545 10.89 -5.11 63.21
C SER A 545 12.25 -4.51 63.60
N LEU A 546 12.32 -3.95 64.81
CA LEU A 546 13.59 -3.59 65.42
C LEU A 546 14.26 -4.86 65.97
N ASP A 547 15.59 -4.98 65.86
CA ASP A 547 16.32 -6.09 66.47
C ASP A 547 16.42 -5.91 68.00
N ASP A 548 15.36 -6.30 68.71
CA ASP A 548 15.32 -6.20 70.18
C ASP A 548 16.46 -6.96 70.85
N ALA A 549 16.96 -8.05 70.26
CA ALA A 549 18.08 -8.81 70.82
C ALA A 549 19.40 -8.03 70.77
N PHE A 550 19.60 -7.17 69.76
CA PHE A 550 20.75 -6.28 69.71
C PHE A 550 20.72 -5.21 70.81
N PHE A 551 19.53 -4.71 71.13
CA PHE A 551 19.34 -3.68 72.15
C PHE A 551 19.13 -4.21 73.57
N THR A 552 18.95 -5.52 73.73
CA THR A 552 18.75 -6.17 75.03
C THR A 552 20.08 -6.70 75.56
N PHE A 553 20.44 -6.28 76.78
CA PHE A 553 21.73 -6.58 77.41
C PHE A 553 21.55 -7.26 78.76
N LEU A 554 22.47 -8.15 79.10
CA LEU A 554 22.69 -8.55 80.49
C LEU A 554 23.40 -7.39 81.21
N THR A 555 22.70 -6.73 82.14
CA THR A 555 23.18 -5.50 82.80
C THR A 555 23.56 -5.67 84.27
N GLY A 556 23.18 -6.79 84.88
CA GLY A 556 23.55 -7.10 86.26
C GLY A 556 23.22 -8.54 86.61
N SER A 557 23.92 -9.06 87.62
CA SER A 557 23.64 -10.31 88.30
C SER A 557 23.82 -10.04 89.79
N ILE A 558 22.79 -10.34 90.59
CA ILE A 558 22.81 -10.13 92.04
C ILE A 558 22.31 -11.38 92.76
N GLU A 559 22.73 -11.56 94.00
CA GLU A 559 22.26 -12.61 94.89
C GLU A 559 21.44 -12.01 96.03
N ILE A 560 20.19 -12.47 96.19
CA ILE A 560 19.28 -12.06 97.26
C ILE A 560 18.78 -13.35 97.92
N ASP A 561 18.96 -13.48 99.24
CA ASP A 561 18.50 -14.63 100.04
C ASP A 561 18.90 -16.01 99.48
N GLY A 562 20.12 -16.11 98.93
CA GLY A 562 20.67 -17.34 98.34
C GLY A 562 20.13 -17.68 96.94
N LYS A 563 19.34 -16.80 96.32
CA LYS A 563 18.87 -16.94 94.93
C LYS A 563 19.51 -15.89 94.02
N LYS A 564 20.03 -16.34 92.87
CA LYS A 564 20.62 -15.45 91.87
C LYS A 564 19.56 -14.90 90.92
N ILE A 565 19.63 -13.60 90.66
CA ILE A 565 18.72 -12.85 89.78
C ILE A 565 19.55 -12.11 88.76
N ALA A 566 19.22 -12.28 87.47
CA ALA A 566 19.83 -11.55 86.38
C ALA A 566 18.94 -10.37 85.95
N TRP A 567 19.56 -9.23 85.67
CA TRP A 567 18.90 -8.04 85.15
C TRP A 567 19.16 -7.89 83.66
N ILE A 568 18.08 -8.02 82.90
CA ILE A 568 18.08 -7.86 81.45
C ILE A 568 17.47 -6.49 81.14
N ARG A 569 18.14 -5.69 80.31
CA ARG A 569 17.65 -4.36 79.95
C ARG A 569 17.67 -4.17 78.44
N ASN A 570 16.51 -3.86 77.87
CA ASN A 570 16.43 -3.32 76.51
C ASN A 570 16.77 -1.83 76.58
N ARG A 571 17.91 -1.44 76.00
CA ARG A 571 18.41 -0.06 76.03
C ARG A 571 17.68 0.86 75.05
N ALA A 572 17.02 0.32 74.02
CA ALA A 572 16.22 1.11 73.09
C ALA A 572 14.88 1.53 73.71
N THR A 573 14.21 0.61 74.42
CA THR A 573 12.92 0.88 75.08
C THR A 573 13.06 1.31 76.55
N ASN A 574 14.28 1.24 77.09
CA ASN A 574 14.60 1.45 78.50
C ASN A 574 13.89 0.47 79.47
N GLN A 575 13.33 -0.63 78.98
CA GLN A 575 12.66 -1.63 79.80
C GLN A 575 13.68 -2.54 80.50
N LYS A 576 13.48 -2.76 81.80
CA LYS A 576 14.26 -3.69 82.63
C LYS A 576 13.38 -4.88 83.00
N ARG A 577 13.93 -6.09 82.90
CA ARG A 577 13.34 -7.35 83.36
C ARG A 577 14.30 -8.06 84.30
N GLU A 578 13.75 -8.62 85.37
CA GLU A 578 14.49 -9.47 86.31
C GLU A 578 14.11 -10.92 86.02
N VAL A 579 15.10 -11.80 85.92
CA VAL A 579 14.88 -13.23 85.64
C VAL A 579 15.64 -14.10 86.61
N GLN A 580 15.06 -15.25 86.94
CA GLN A 580 15.60 -16.28 87.82
C GLN A 580 15.77 -17.58 87.05
N GLU A 581 16.48 -18.55 87.65
CA GLU A 581 16.58 -19.89 87.09
C GLU A 581 15.19 -20.53 86.94
N GLY A 582 14.92 -21.09 85.75
CA GLY A 582 13.63 -21.64 85.36
C GLY A 582 12.72 -20.69 84.60
N ASP A 583 12.98 -19.38 84.60
CA ASP A 583 12.16 -18.41 83.87
C ASP A 583 12.33 -18.55 82.34
N THR A 584 11.23 -18.34 81.61
CA THR A 584 11.27 -18.25 80.15
C THR A 584 11.61 -16.84 79.70
N LEU A 585 12.39 -16.76 78.63
CA LEU A 585 12.89 -15.51 78.08
C LEU A 585 12.77 -15.50 76.57
N ASP A 586 11.96 -14.56 76.09
CA ASP A 586 11.67 -14.34 74.67
C ASP A 586 12.18 -12.94 74.30
N VAL A 587 13.18 -12.88 73.41
CA VAL A 587 13.77 -11.62 72.92
C VAL A 587 14.02 -11.77 71.42
N ALA A 588 13.27 -11.03 70.59
CA ALA A 588 13.29 -11.19 69.13
C ALA A 588 12.98 -12.64 68.71
N ASP A 589 13.86 -13.30 67.96
CA ASP A 589 13.80 -14.71 67.56
C ASP A 589 14.43 -15.68 68.58
N ILE A 590 14.93 -15.17 69.71
CA ILE A 590 15.58 -15.98 70.76
C ILE A 590 14.54 -16.36 71.81
N HIS A 591 14.21 -17.66 71.85
CA HIS A 591 13.29 -18.26 72.81
C HIS A 591 14.04 -19.28 73.66
N GLY A 592 14.13 -19.05 74.97
CA GLY A 592 14.90 -19.96 75.83
C GLY A 592 14.47 -19.93 77.29
N VAL A 593 15.02 -20.88 78.05
CA VAL A 593 14.81 -20.99 79.50
C VAL A 593 16.12 -20.68 80.22
N VAL A 594 16.06 -19.88 81.28
CA VAL A 594 17.23 -19.60 82.11
C VAL A 594 17.62 -20.88 82.88
N LYS A 595 18.82 -21.40 82.63
CA LYS A 595 19.33 -22.62 83.28
C LYS A 595 20.23 -22.33 84.46
N SER A 596 21.11 -21.34 84.34
CA SER A 596 21.93 -20.92 85.47
C SER A 596 22.32 -19.45 85.37
N ILE A 597 22.49 -18.83 86.53
CA ILE A 597 22.95 -17.44 86.65
C ILE A 597 24.22 -17.44 87.50
N THR A 598 25.27 -16.78 87.03
CA THR A 598 26.50 -16.53 87.78
C THR A 598 26.75 -15.03 87.87
N ASP A 599 27.82 -14.61 88.56
CA ASP A 599 28.10 -13.19 88.79
C ASP A 599 28.43 -12.45 87.48
N GLN A 600 28.90 -13.20 86.47
CA GLN A 600 29.34 -12.65 85.18
C GLN A 600 28.62 -13.24 83.97
N HIS A 601 27.80 -14.28 84.13
CA HIS A 601 27.20 -15.00 83.00
C HIS A 601 25.76 -15.41 83.27
N LEU A 602 24.96 -15.38 82.20
CA LEU A 602 23.63 -15.97 82.11
C LEU A 602 23.71 -17.17 81.15
N ILE A 603 23.28 -18.35 81.58
CA ILE A 603 23.16 -19.53 80.72
C ILE A 603 21.69 -19.77 80.38
N LEU A 604 21.38 -19.76 79.09
CA LEU A 604 20.07 -20.06 78.52
C LEU A 604 20.10 -21.45 77.86
N GLU A 605 19.01 -22.19 77.95
CA GLU A 605 18.77 -23.33 77.07
C GLU A 605 17.85 -22.89 75.94
N ILE A 606 18.37 -22.95 74.71
CA ILE A 606 17.67 -22.60 73.47
C ILE A 606 17.73 -23.85 72.59
N ASP A 607 16.58 -24.34 72.15
CA ASP A 607 16.44 -25.59 71.37
C ASP A 607 17.20 -26.78 71.98
N GLY A 608 17.18 -26.90 73.32
CA GLY A 608 17.83 -27.98 74.07
C GLY A 608 19.36 -27.87 74.15
N LYS A 609 19.97 -26.76 73.73
CA LYS A 609 21.42 -26.52 73.84
C LYS A 609 21.72 -25.37 74.81
N PRO A 610 22.80 -25.46 75.61
CA PRO A 610 23.22 -24.38 76.50
C PRO A 610 23.95 -23.26 75.73
N TRP A 611 23.52 -22.02 75.95
CA TRP A 611 24.10 -20.80 75.41
C TRP A 611 24.46 -19.84 76.54
N MET A 612 25.61 -19.19 76.46
CA MET A 612 26.12 -18.28 77.47
C MET A 612 26.10 -16.84 76.96
N LEU A 613 25.63 -15.93 77.80
CA LEU A 613 25.73 -14.48 77.63
C LEU A 613 26.56 -13.89 78.77
N SER A 614 27.60 -13.13 78.47
CA SER A 614 28.39 -12.46 79.52
C SER A 614 27.79 -11.12 79.92
N LEU A 615 28.09 -10.69 81.15
CA LEU A 615 27.67 -9.40 81.68
C LEU A 615 28.20 -8.27 80.79
N GLY A 616 27.30 -7.36 80.40
CA GLY A 616 27.60 -6.25 79.51
C GLY A 616 27.41 -6.54 78.02
N GLU A 617 27.17 -7.80 77.64
CA GLU A 617 26.89 -8.19 76.26
C GLU A 617 25.39 -8.14 75.92
N ASN A 618 25.10 -8.02 74.61
CA ASN A 618 23.74 -8.10 74.09
C ASN A 618 23.37 -9.53 73.68
N PHE A 619 22.07 -9.78 73.51
CA PHE A 619 21.55 -11.12 73.21
C PHE A 619 22.03 -11.69 71.87
N ARG A 620 22.47 -10.86 70.92
CA ARG A 620 23.12 -11.33 69.68
C ARG A 620 24.54 -11.86 69.89
N SER A 621 25.13 -11.65 71.06
CA SER A 621 26.47 -12.13 71.45
C SER A 621 26.44 -13.48 72.16
N LEU A 622 25.28 -14.13 72.26
CA LEU A 622 25.12 -15.46 72.86
C LEU A 622 26.08 -16.47 72.22
N ARG A 623 26.82 -17.21 73.05
CA ARG A 623 27.78 -18.23 72.62
C ARG A 623 27.28 -19.62 72.97
N ASN A 624 27.22 -20.51 71.98
CA ASN A 624 26.85 -21.90 72.22
C ASN A 624 27.98 -22.62 72.99
N LEU A 625 27.66 -23.19 74.16
CA LEU A 625 28.63 -23.88 75.01
C LEU A 625 28.90 -25.33 74.58
N THR A 626 28.08 -25.91 73.70
CA THR A 626 28.34 -27.25 73.13
C THR A 626 29.37 -27.25 71.99
N SER A 627 29.78 -26.08 71.49
CA SER A 627 30.78 -25.94 70.41
C SER A 627 32.19 -25.53 70.87
N LEU A 628 32.46 -25.46 72.18
CA LEU A 628 33.81 -25.20 72.67
C LEU A 628 34.65 -26.48 72.62
N PRO A 629 35.84 -26.49 71.99
CA PRO A 629 36.78 -27.59 72.20
C PRO A 629 37.20 -27.55 73.66
N VAL A 630 37.11 -28.70 74.34
CA VAL A 630 37.71 -28.90 75.66
C VAL A 630 39.21 -28.64 75.52
N LEU A 631 39.66 -27.44 75.92
CA LEU A 631 41.06 -27.18 76.18
C LEU A 631 41.41 -27.93 77.48
N ASN A 632 41.97 -29.13 77.32
CA ASN A 632 42.82 -29.76 78.33
C ASN A 632 44.26 -29.35 78.10
#